data_AF-A0A0C9Y9X0-F1
#
_entry.id   AF-A0A0C9Y9X0-F1
#
_cell.length_a   1.000
_cell.length_b   1.000
_cell.length_c   1.000
_cell.angle_alpha   90.00
_cell.angle_beta   90.00
_cell.angle_gamma   90.00
#
_symmetry.space_group_name_H-M   'P 1'
#
loop_
_entity.id
_entity.type
_entity.pdbx_description
1 polymer ?
#
loop_
_entity_poly.entity_id
_entity_poly.type
_entity_poly.pdbx_seq_one_letter_code
_entity_poly.pdbx_strand_id
1 'polypeptide(L)'
;MDINNSTVSGNIQAVMELLQQGGVEDPTLTSEANDNDSPDVSKYVVLVHGDLGTGERLQTAQLRRSIESTSWNHLQHVIFIPGLFHLKMACADALWRCFIYPSTVRTKQASCVMLRNYAREKPVSTRRSLAFIRCTSLLAMQGFNSLKDFAHSKPTLDDLKAMAEEITRMYVATSQFRRMCRKQEKERDLQFENAILLNKYFLLYEELSYALNSGDVGHVEASIISWIPILKAIGKHKYATHMTNFLYNVHFVYSLGLRHAIRYHILVNLTGRPMKWRAVDWCVELNNLFTKVKNGGKNSNRSVERIILESPLVQPCAT
;
A
#
# COMPACT_ATOMS: atom_id res chain seq x y z
N MET A 1 13.14 13.42 -21.70
CA MET A 1 14.43 13.44 -21.01
C MET A 1 15.22 12.22 -21.43
N ASP A 2 16.39 12.41 -22.05
CA ASP A 2 17.31 11.33 -22.39
C ASP A 2 18.35 11.20 -21.27
N ILE A 3 17.95 10.54 -20.17
CA ILE A 3 18.75 10.43 -18.95
C ILE A 3 18.96 8.97 -18.58
N ASN A 4 20.20 8.62 -18.23
CA ASN A 4 20.54 7.29 -17.76
C ASN A 4 20.18 7.07 -16.27
N ASN A 5 18.93 6.66 -16.02
CA ASN A 5 18.39 6.36 -14.67
C ASN A 5 18.96 5.08 -14.01
N SER A 6 19.94 4.41 -14.64
CA SER A 6 20.68 3.31 -14.00
C SER A 6 21.81 3.80 -13.09
N THR A 7 22.20 5.07 -13.20
CA THR A 7 23.29 5.67 -12.42
C THR A 7 22.76 6.63 -11.36
N VAL A 8 23.51 6.84 -10.27
CA VAL A 8 23.10 7.81 -9.24
C VAL A 8 23.08 9.23 -9.80
N SER A 9 24.07 9.61 -10.61
CA SER A 9 24.12 10.92 -11.26
C SER A 9 22.93 11.14 -12.20
N GLY A 10 22.55 10.12 -12.99
CA GLY A 10 21.36 10.21 -13.82
C GLY A 10 20.08 10.32 -13.01
N ASN A 11 19.96 9.64 -11.87
CA ASN A 11 18.81 9.83 -10.98
C ASN A 11 18.74 11.24 -10.39
N ILE A 12 19.88 11.83 -10.01
CA ILE A 12 19.96 13.23 -9.55
C ILE A 12 19.52 14.17 -10.68
N GLN A 13 20.07 13.99 -11.89
CA GLN A 13 19.72 14.79 -13.05
C GLN A 13 18.22 14.68 -13.38
N ALA A 14 17.65 13.47 -13.31
CA ALA A 14 16.22 13.27 -13.56
C ALA A 14 15.33 14.01 -12.55
N VAL A 15 15.71 14.04 -11.27
CA VAL A 15 14.97 14.82 -10.26
C VAL A 15 15.06 16.31 -10.58
N MET A 16 16.26 16.82 -10.88
CA MET A 16 16.46 18.24 -11.19
C MET A 16 15.70 18.67 -12.45
N GLU A 17 15.75 17.89 -13.53
CA GLU A 17 15.01 18.19 -14.77
C GLU A 17 13.50 18.11 -14.57
N LEU A 18 13.01 17.21 -13.72
CA LEU A 18 11.58 17.15 -13.38
C LEU A 18 11.13 18.37 -12.57
N LEU A 19 11.95 18.82 -11.62
CA LEU A 19 11.68 20.04 -10.85
C LEU A 19 11.65 21.26 -11.76
N GLN A 20 12.63 21.39 -12.65
CA GLN A 20 12.71 22.48 -13.62
C GLN A 20 11.51 22.49 -14.58
N GLN A 21 11.09 21.32 -15.10
CA GLN A 21 9.86 21.21 -15.91
C GLN A 21 8.60 21.62 -15.14
N GLY A 22 8.60 21.46 -13.82
CA GLY A 22 7.55 21.94 -12.92
C GLY A 22 7.67 23.41 -12.52
N GLY A 23 8.66 24.15 -13.05
CA GLY A 23 8.92 25.55 -12.68
C GLY A 23 9.54 25.72 -11.29
N VAL A 24 10.16 24.67 -10.74
CA VAL A 24 10.81 24.68 -9.43
C VAL A 24 12.32 24.77 -9.64
N GLU A 25 12.90 25.95 -9.39
CA GLU A 25 14.32 26.25 -9.61
C GLU A 25 15.04 26.59 -8.30
N ASP A 26 16.38 26.66 -8.36
CA ASP A 26 17.19 27.01 -7.20
C ASP A 26 16.91 28.47 -6.77
N PRO A 27 16.37 28.70 -5.56
CA PRO A 27 16.01 30.04 -5.10
C PRO A 27 17.21 30.97 -4.95
N THR A 28 18.44 30.44 -4.89
CA THR A 28 19.66 31.26 -4.87
C THR A 28 20.01 31.86 -6.23
N LEU A 29 19.50 31.28 -7.32
CA LEU A 29 19.74 31.75 -8.68
C LEU A 29 18.65 32.72 -9.17
N THR A 30 17.44 32.65 -8.61
CA THR A 30 16.31 33.51 -8.98
C THR A 30 16.37 34.90 -8.35
N SER A 31 17.16 35.12 -7.30
CA SER A 31 17.26 36.43 -6.63
C SER A 31 18.17 37.44 -7.33
N GLU A 32 19.02 37.02 -8.28
CA GLU A 32 20.08 37.89 -8.85
C GLU A 32 19.87 38.30 -10.31
N ALA A 33 18.95 37.67 -11.06
CA ALA A 33 18.71 38.03 -12.45
C ALA A 33 17.28 37.77 -12.91
N ASN A 34 16.60 38.86 -13.26
CA ASN A 34 15.36 38.97 -14.04
C ASN A 34 14.03 38.77 -13.31
N ASP A 35 13.09 39.59 -13.79
CA ASP A 35 11.64 39.69 -13.59
C ASP A 35 10.90 38.38 -13.95
N ASN A 36 11.43 37.23 -13.52
CA ASN A 36 10.77 35.94 -13.67
C ASN A 36 9.76 35.79 -12.53
N ASP A 37 8.49 35.61 -12.86
CA ASP A 37 7.37 35.22 -11.98
C ASP A 37 7.58 33.85 -11.27
N SER A 38 8.82 33.35 -11.17
CA SER A 38 9.14 32.08 -10.53
C SER A 38 8.95 32.20 -9.01
N PRO A 39 8.10 31.36 -8.40
CA PRO A 39 7.83 31.46 -6.96
C PRO A 39 9.06 31.14 -6.13
N ASP A 40 9.31 31.90 -5.05
CA ASP A 40 10.33 31.56 -4.06
C ASP A 40 9.95 30.24 -3.34
N VAL A 41 10.59 29.15 -3.75
CA VAL A 41 10.34 27.81 -3.22
C VAL A 41 11.17 27.48 -1.96
N SER A 42 11.98 28.41 -1.45
CA SER A 42 12.90 28.18 -0.32
C SER A 42 12.19 27.69 0.95
N LYS A 43 10.92 28.07 1.13
CA LYS A 43 10.07 27.70 2.27
C LYS A 43 9.19 26.47 2.02
N TYR A 44 9.29 25.87 0.84
CA TYR A 44 8.41 24.79 0.39
C TYR A 44 9.16 23.47 0.27
N VAL A 45 8.39 22.39 0.23
CA VAL A 45 8.90 21.04 -0.05
C VAL A 45 8.15 20.44 -1.22
N VAL A 46 8.79 19.53 -1.92
CA VAL A 46 8.21 18.76 -3.02
C VAL A 46 7.96 17.34 -2.53
N LEU A 47 6.69 16.95 -2.47
CA LEU A 47 6.30 15.58 -2.13
C LEU A 47 6.39 14.70 -3.38
N VAL A 48 7.23 13.66 -3.34
CA VAL A 48 7.42 12.75 -4.47
C VAL A 48 6.82 11.39 -4.13
N HIS A 49 5.81 10.99 -4.90
CA HIS A 49 5.17 9.69 -4.79
C HIS A 49 5.78 8.69 -5.76
N GLY A 50 5.95 7.45 -5.31
CA GLY A 50 6.44 6.39 -6.19
C GLY A 50 6.49 5.03 -5.52
N ASP A 51 7.00 4.06 -6.28
CA ASP A 51 7.29 2.73 -5.75
C ASP A 51 8.53 2.75 -4.84
N LEU A 52 8.85 1.59 -4.29
CA LEU A 52 10.01 1.42 -3.42
C LEU A 52 11.33 1.78 -4.11
N GLY A 53 11.45 1.48 -5.41
CA GLY A 53 12.65 1.76 -6.19
C GLY A 53 12.88 3.25 -6.38
N THR A 54 11.83 4.05 -6.52
CA THR A 54 11.91 5.53 -6.51
C THR A 54 12.45 6.02 -5.17
N GLY A 55 11.92 5.52 -4.06
CA GLY A 55 12.39 5.88 -2.72
C GLY A 55 13.87 5.56 -2.48
N GLU A 56 14.33 4.36 -2.89
CA GLU A 56 15.74 3.97 -2.78
C GLU A 56 16.67 4.87 -3.59
N ARG A 57 16.26 5.26 -4.81
CA ARG A 57 17.03 6.16 -5.67
C ARG A 57 17.12 7.57 -5.09
N LEU A 58 16.01 8.12 -4.59
CA LEU A 58 15.97 9.44 -3.96
C LEU A 58 16.84 9.48 -2.70
N GLN A 59 16.73 8.46 -1.84
CA GLN A 59 17.56 8.36 -0.64
C GLN A 59 19.05 8.26 -0.99
N THR A 60 19.39 7.48 -2.02
CA THR A 60 20.78 7.37 -2.50
C THR A 60 21.30 8.70 -3.05
N ALA A 61 20.45 9.45 -3.78
CA ALA A 61 20.79 10.78 -4.29
C ALA A 61 21.06 11.76 -3.13
N GLN A 62 20.18 11.82 -2.13
CA GLN A 62 20.35 12.66 -0.94
C GLN A 62 21.61 12.28 -0.15
N LEU A 63 21.88 10.99 0.03
CA LEU A 63 23.10 10.52 0.69
C LEU A 63 24.36 10.95 -0.07
N ARG A 64 24.37 10.84 -1.40
CA ARG A 64 25.51 11.28 -2.22
C ARG A 64 25.74 12.78 -2.17
N ARG A 65 24.65 13.57 -2.11
CA ARG A 65 24.73 15.02 -2.05
C ARG A 65 24.82 15.57 -0.62
N SER A 66 24.92 14.73 0.41
CA SER A 66 25.02 15.18 1.81
C SER A 66 26.25 16.05 2.12
N ILE A 67 27.27 16.02 1.24
CA ILE A 67 28.50 16.82 1.36
C ILE A 67 28.40 18.22 0.72
N GLU A 68 27.33 18.50 -0.03
CA GLU A 68 27.20 19.79 -0.72
C GLU A 68 26.99 20.94 0.30
N SER A 69 27.09 22.18 -0.16
CA SER A 69 27.00 23.34 0.76
C SER A 69 25.58 23.83 1.02
N THR A 70 24.62 23.55 0.14
CA THR A 70 23.25 24.10 0.21
C THR A 70 22.20 23.02 0.39
N SER A 71 21.10 23.35 1.08
CA SER A 71 19.94 22.45 1.27
C SER A 71 19.26 22.08 -0.06
N TRP A 72 19.30 22.99 -1.04
CA TRP A 72 18.87 22.73 -2.41
C TRP A 72 19.72 21.61 -3.04
N ASN A 73 21.04 21.74 -2.95
CA ASN A 73 21.95 20.73 -3.46
C ASN A 73 21.87 19.42 -2.67
N HIS A 74 21.53 19.43 -1.39
CA HIS A 74 21.23 18.20 -0.64
C HIS A 74 19.96 17.48 -1.12
N LEU A 75 19.14 18.12 -1.96
CA LEU A 75 17.78 17.68 -2.29
C LEU A 75 16.93 17.50 -1.01
N GLN A 76 17.18 18.31 0.01
CA GLN A 76 16.51 18.19 1.31
C GLN A 76 15.02 18.54 1.23
N HIS A 77 14.66 19.41 0.28
CA HIS A 77 13.28 19.80 -0.02
C HIS A 77 12.47 18.69 -0.71
N VAL A 78 13.12 17.62 -1.21
CA VAL A 78 12.45 16.49 -1.88
C VAL A 78 12.09 15.42 -0.84
N ILE A 79 10.80 15.27 -0.55
CA ILE A 79 10.29 14.33 0.45
C ILE A 79 9.60 13.16 -0.24
N PHE A 80 10.20 11.98 -0.15
CA PHE A 80 9.60 10.75 -0.68
C PHE A 80 8.42 10.28 0.18
N ILE A 81 7.27 10.05 -0.45
CA ILE A 81 6.07 9.49 0.16
C ILE A 81 5.86 8.07 -0.36
N PRO A 82 5.83 7.06 0.53
CA PRO A 82 5.77 5.69 0.10
C PRO A 82 4.42 5.34 -0.51
N GLY A 83 4.47 4.51 -1.55
CA GLY A 83 3.29 4.00 -2.21
C GLY A 83 2.49 2.99 -1.36
N LEU A 84 1.29 3.38 -0.91
CA LEU A 84 0.42 2.53 -0.11
C LEU A 84 -0.26 1.42 -0.94
N PHE A 85 -0.43 1.61 -2.25
CA PHE A 85 -0.88 0.54 -3.14
C PHE A 85 0.18 -0.58 -3.23
N HIS A 86 1.45 -0.20 -3.39
CA HIS A 86 2.56 -1.16 -3.36
C HIS A 86 2.72 -1.84 -2.00
N LEU A 87 2.56 -1.09 -0.89
CA LEU A 87 2.50 -1.68 0.45
C LEU A 87 1.41 -2.76 0.53
N LYS A 88 0.18 -2.43 0.10
CA LYS A 88 -0.93 -3.37 0.12
C LYS A 88 -0.63 -4.63 -0.71
N MET A 89 -0.01 -4.48 -1.88
CA MET A 89 0.46 -5.62 -2.67
C MET A 89 1.52 -6.44 -1.92
N ALA A 90 2.46 -5.79 -1.22
CA ALA A 90 3.47 -6.47 -0.42
C ALA A 90 2.84 -7.27 0.75
N CYS A 91 1.80 -6.73 1.38
CA CYS A 91 1.02 -7.43 2.41
C CYS A 91 0.30 -8.66 1.84
N ALA A 92 -0.31 -8.55 0.65
CA ALA A 92 -0.94 -9.68 -0.03
C ALA A 92 0.08 -10.79 -0.38
N ASP A 93 1.27 -10.42 -0.86
CA ASP A 93 2.37 -11.37 -1.11
C ASP A 93 2.86 -12.01 0.20
N ALA A 94 2.86 -11.28 1.31
CA ALA A 94 3.17 -11.85 2.62
C ALA A 94 2.18 -12.94 3.03
N LEU A 95 0.87 -12.70 2.87
CA LEU A 95 -0.16 -13.73 3.11
C LEU A 95 0.06 -14.95 2.22
N TRP A 96 0.36 -14.73 0.93
CA TRP A 96 0.63 -15.81 -0.01
C TRP A 96 1.83 -16.66 0.43
N ARG A 97 2.95 -16.02 0.79
CA ARG A 97 4.18 -16.70 1.23
C ARG A 97 4.01 -17.45 2.55
N CYS A 98 3.25 -16.88 3.49
CA CYS A 98 3.01 -17.51 4.79
C CYS A 98 2.10 -18.74 4.69
N PHE A 99 1.02 -18.66 3.92
CA PHE A 99 -0.08 -19.63 4.06
C PHE A 99 -0.42 -20.43 2.80
N ILE A 100 0.06 -20.04 1.62
CA ILE A 100 -0.36 -20.68 0.34
C ILE A 100 0.84 -21.24 -0.43
N TYR A 101 1.97 -20.53 -0.40
CA TYR A 101 3.16 -20.92 -1.14
C TYR A 101 3.84 -22.20 -0.63
N PRO A 102 3.99 -22.49 0.67
CA PRO A 102 4.76 -23.65 1.13
C PRO A 102 4.18 -24.98 0.59
N SER A 103 5.02 -25.83 -0.01
CA SER A 103 4.60 -27.09 -0.63
C SER A 103 3.98 -28.07 0.37
N THR A 104 4.47 -28.06 1.62
CA THR A 104 3.98 -28.85 2.74
C THR A 104 2.53 -28.52 3.12
N VAL A 105 2.11 -27.27 2.91
CA VAL A 105 0.76 -26.77 3.18
C VAL A 105 -0.21 -27.14 2.05
N ARG A 106 0.29 -27.30 0.82
CA ARG A 106 -0.50 -27.63 -0.37
C ARG A 106 -0.98 -29.07 -0.45
N THR A 107 -0.41 -29.98 0.34
CA THR A 107 -0.74 -31.43 0.30
C THR A 107 -1.44 -31.93 1.57
N LYS A 108 -1.39 -31.18 2.68
CA LYS A 108 -1.84 -31.68 4.00
C LYS A 108 -2.93 -30.84 4.69
N GLN A 109 -3.21 -29.60 4.27
CA GLN A 109 -4.17 -28.72 4.97
C GLN A 109 -5.37 -28.34 4.09
N ALA A 110 -6.54 -28.90 4.40
CA ALA A 110 -7.79 -28.71 3.65
C ALA A 110 -8.22 -27.24 3.52
N SER A 111 -7.93 -26.40 4.51
CA SER A 111 -8.21 -24.96 4.50
C SER A 111 -7.41 -24.19 3.44
N CYS A 112 -6.13 -24.52 3.26
CA CYS A 112 -5.25 -23.84 2.31
C CYS A 112 -5.41 -24.37 0.87
N VAL A 113 -5.72 -25.66 0.71
CA VAL A 113 -6.05 -26.27 -0.59
C VAL A 113 -7.35 -25.67 -1.16
N MET A 114 -8.37 -25.47 -0.31
CA MET A 114 -9.61 -24.77 -0.68
C MET A 114 -9.35 -23.32 -1.11
N LEU A 115 -8.55 -22.58 -0.34
CA LEU A 115 -8.15 -21.20 -0.69
C LEU A 115 -7.38 -21.13 -2.00
N ARG A 116 -6.51 -22.11 -2.27
CA ARG A 116 -5.73 -22.20 -3.52
C ARG A 116 -6.61 -22.48 -4.73
N ASN A 117 -7.53 -23.43 -4.64
CA ASN A 117 -8.43 -23.79 -5.74
C ASN A 117 -9.32 -22.59 -6.10
N TYR A 118 -9.85 -21.89 -5.09
CA TYR A 118 -10.63 -20.68 -5.32
C TYR A 118 -9.79 -19.50 -5.88
N ALA A 119 -8.55 -19.32 -5.42
CA ALA A 119 -7.65 -18.30 -5.94
C ALA A 119 -7.35 -18.45 -7.44
N ARG A 120 -7.47 -19.67 -7.98
CA ARG A 120 -7.36 -19.98 -9.42
C ARG A 120 -8.62 -19.65 -10.22
N GLU A 121 -9.80 -19.62 -9.59
CA GLU A 121 -11.09 -19.58 -10.29
C GLU A 121 -11.75 -18.19 -10.33
N LYS A 122 -11.33 -17.21 -9.52
CA LYS A 122 -12.02 -15.90 -9.40
C LYS A 122 -11.09 -14.66 -9.38
N PRO A 123 -11.56 -13.52 -9.91
CA PRO A 123 -10.83 -12.24 -9.90
C PRO A 123 -10.60 -11.70 -8.48
N VAL A 124 -9.59 -10.83 -8.33
CA VAL A 124 -9.04 -10.33 -7.04
C VAL A 124 -10.10 -9.66 -6.14
N SER A 125 -11.12 -9.03 -6.71
CA SER A 125 -12.18 -8.33 -5.98
C SER A 125 -13.10 -9.24 -5.16
N THR A 126 -13.22 -10.52 -5.53
CA THR A 126 -14.07 -11.52 -4.86
C THR A 126 -13.31 -12.31 -3.77
N ARG A 127 -12.03 -12.02 -3.54
CA ARG A 127 -11.13 -12.77 -2.64
C ARG A 127 -11.22 -12.36 -1.15
N ARG A 128 -12.06 -11.38 -0.81
CA ARG A 128 -12.02 -10.58 0.44
C ARG A 128 -12.53 -11.27 1.72
N SER A 129 -13.17 -12.43 1.64
CA SER A 129 -14.01 -12.83 2.78
C SER A 129 -14.25 -14.33 2.93
N LEU A 130 -13.48 -15.22 2.33
CA LEU A 130 -13.82 -16.66 2.40
C LEU A 130 -13.68 -17.26 3.81
N ALA A 131 -12.65 -16.88 4.56
CA ALA A 131 -12.44 -17.44 5.89
C ALA A 131 -13.45 -16.88 6.90
N PHE A 132 -13.73 -15.57 6.82
CA PHE A 132 -14.79 -14.92 7.59
C PHE A 132 -16.17 -15.46 7.21
N ILE A 133 -16.57 -15.45 5.91
CA ILE A 133 -17.85 -15.99 5.42
C ILE A 133 -18.06 -17.42 5.92
N ARG A 134 -17.04 -18.27 5.89
CA ARG A 134 -17.20 -19.67 6.30
C ARG A 134 -17.37 -19.81 7.81
N CYS A 135 -16.69 -18.99 8.62
CA CYS A 135 -16.91 -18.94 10.07
C CYS A 135 -18.27 -18.32 10.41
N THR A 136 -18.70 -17.28 9.69
CA THR A 136 -20.04 -16.70 9.81
C THR A 136 -21.11 -17.71 9.41
N SER A 137 -20.87 -18.54 8.39
CA SER A 137 -21.78 -19.60 7.97
C SER A 137 -21.89 -20.69 9.05
N LEU A 138 -20.78 -21.10 9.65
CA LEU A 138 -20.78 -22.12 10.72
C LEU A 138 -21.49 -21.64 11.98
N LEU A 139 -21.28 -20.38 12.38
CA LEU A 139 -21.95 -19.80 13.56
C LEU A 139 -23.41 -19.42 13.28
N ALA A 140 -23.74 -18.88 12.10
CA ALA A 140 -25.13 -18.62 11.69
C ALA A 140 -25.95 -19.92 11.53
N MET A 141 -25.28 -21.06 11.30
CA MET A 141 -25.94 -22.38 11.32
C MET A 141 -26.07 -22.98 12.73
N GLN A 142 -25.51 -22.37 13.78
CA GLN A 142 -25.83 -22.78 15.15
C GLN A 142 -27.26 -22.35 15.47
N GLY A 143 -28.21 -23.26 15.25
CA GLY A 143 -29.64 -23.03 15.43
C GLY A 143 -30.44 -22.86 14.14
N PHE A 144 -29.79 -22.89 12.96
CA PHE A 144 -30.46 -22.78 11.66
C PHE A 144 -29.92 -23.82 10.66
N ASN A 145 -30.81 -24.38 9.84
CA ASN A 145 -30.43 -25.41 8.86
C ASN A 145 -29.72 -24.83 7.63
N SER A 146 -29.85 -23.53 7.38
CA SER A 146 -29.17 -22.83 6.29
C SER A 146 -29.01 -21.34 6.55
N LEU A 147 -28.07 -20.70 5.84
CA LEU A 147 -27.95 -19.23 5.80
C LEU A 147 -29.23 -18.55 5.34
N LYS A 148 -30.01 -19.22 4.48
CA LYS A 148 -31.30 -18.71 4.02
C LYS A 148 -32.27 -18.66 5.20
N ASP A 149 -32.35 -19.71 6.02
CA ASP A 149 -33.22 -19.75 7.19
C ASP A 149 -32.81 -18.71 8.24
N PHE A 150 -31.51 -18.54 8.46
CA PHE A 150 -30.97 -17.47 9.30
C PHE A 150 -31.35 -16.08 8.76
N ALA A 151 -31.25 -15.83 7.45
CA ALA A 151 -31.68 -14.55 6.88
C ALA A 151 -33.20 -14.31 7.05
N HIS A 152 -34.02 -15.37 6.99
CA HIS A 152 -35.47 -15.28 7.21
C HIS A 152 -35.84 -14.99 8.67
N SER A 153 -34.97 -15.31 9.64
CA SER A 153 -35.20 -14.93 11.04
C SER A 153 -35.05 -13.43 11.30
N LYS A 154 -34.55 -12.67 10.31
CA LYS A 154 -34.36 -11.21 10.35
C LYS A 154 -33.53 -10.78 11.58
N PRO A 155 -32.27 -11.24 11.71
CA PRO A 155 -31.40 -10.87 12.81
C PRO A 155 -31.24 -9.36 12.88
N THR A 156 -31.25 -8.81 14.09
CA THR A 156 -30.99 -7.39 14.34
C THR A 156 -29.51 -7.08 14.13
N LEU A 157 -29.17 -5.79 14.01
CA LEU A 157 -27.77 -5.36 13.94
C LEU A 157 -26.97 -5.81 15.18
N ASP A 158 -27.60 -5.82 16.35
CA ASP A 158 -26.93 -6.21 17.59
C ASP A 158 -26.71 -7.74 17.65
N ASP A 159 -27.64 -8.54 17.12
CA ASP A 159 -27.42 -9.98 16.91
C ASP A 159 -26.22 -10.23 15.99
N LEU A 160 -26.13 -9.48 14.88
CA LEU A 160 -25.03 -9.58 13.94
C LEU A 160 -23.68 -9.19 14.57
N LYS A 161 -23.66 -8.15 15.42
CA LYS A 161 -22.45 -7.75 16.16
C LYS A 161 -22.03 -8.80 17.18
N ALA A 162 -22.98 -9.30 17.98
CA ALA A 162 -22.71 -10.34 18.98
C ALA A 162 -22.13 -11.60 18.32
N MET A 163 -22.71 -12.03 17.20
CA MET A 163 -22.14 -13.12 16.41
C MET A 163 -20.75 -12.80 15.87
N ALA A 164 -20.51 -11.59 15.36
CA ALA A 164 -19.19 -11.20 14.85
C ALA A 164 -18.12 -11.22 15.95
N GLU A 165 -18.46 -10.79 17.16
CA GLU A 165 -17.61 -10.87 18.35
C GLU A 165 -17.31 -12.32 18.73
N GLU A 166 -18.32 -13.19 18.70
CA GLU A 166 -18.15 -14.62 18.96
C GLU A 166 -17.28 -15.31 17.91
N ILE A 167 -17.52 -15.05 16.62
CA ILE A 167 -16.68 -15.53 15.52
C ILE A 167 -15.23 -15.10 15.76
N THR A 168 -15.02 -13.83 16.09
CA THR A 168 -13.66 -13.29 16.31
C THR A 168 -13.01 -13.95 17.52
N ARG A 169 -13.75 -14.13 18.61
CA ARG A 169 -13.25 -14.79 19.83
C ARG A 169 -12.84 -16.25 19.58
N MET A 170 -13.61 -16.99 18.79
CA MET A 170 -13.40 -18.42 18.56
C MET A 170 -12.43 -18.71 17.41
N TYR A 171 -12.51 -17.95 16.33
CA TYR A 171 -11.85 -18.28 15.07
C TYR A 171 -10.73 -17.31 14.67
N VAL A 172 -10.34 -16.38 15.54
CA VAL A 172 -9.20 -15.48 15.29
C VAL A 172 -8.18 -15.63 16.40
N ALA A 173 -6.90 -15.74 16.03
CA ALA A 173 -5.83 -15.89 17.01
C ALA A 173 -5.68 -14.62 17.90
N THR A 174 -6.16 -14.71 19.13
CA THR A 174 -6.03 -13.67 20.17
C THR A 174 -4.94 -14.03 21.19
N SER A 175 -4.93 -13.38 22.35
CA SER A 175 -4.06 -13.72 23.49
C SER A 175 -4.19 -15.19 23.93
N GLN A 176 -5.36 -15.80 23.71
CA GLN A 176 -5.62 -17.21 24.04
C GLN A 176 -4.79 -18.18 23.19
N PHE A 177 -4.34 -17.78 22.00
CA PHE A 177 -3.51 -18.61 21.12
C PHE A 177 -2.24 -19.11 21.83
N ARG A 178 -1.60 -18.26 22.64
CA ARG A 178 -0.41 -18.65 23.41
C ARG A 178 -0.68 -19.80 24.39
N ARG A 179 -1.89 -19.90 24.92
CA ARG A 179 -2.28 -21.00 25.82
C ARG A 179 -2.45 -22.30 25.03
N MET A 180 -2.98 -22.23 23.81
CA MET A 180 -3.11 -23.39 22.92
C MET A 180 -1.72 -23.97 22.58
N CYS A 181 -0.76 -23.12 22.21
CA CYS A 181 0.58 -23.55 21.85
C CYS A 181 1.41 -24.13 23.02
N ARG A 182 0.97 -23.95 24.27
CA ARG A 182 1.63 -24.51 25.48
C ARG A 182 1.16 -25.91 25.85
N LYS A 183 0.10 -26.42 25.20
CA LYS A 183 -0.37 -27.80 25.42
C LYS A 183 0.63 -28.81 24.87
N GLN A 184 0.55 -30.05 25.35
CA GLN A 184 1.36 -31.14 24.78
C GLN A 184 0.99 -31.36 23.31
N GLU A 185 1.95 -31.75 22.47
CA GLU A 185 1.74 -31.89 21.02
C GLU A 185 0.56 -32.81 20.67
N LYS A 186 0.36 -33.88 21.45
CA LYS A 186 -0.75 -34.83 21.28
C LYS A 186 -2.13 -34.22 21.53
N GLU A 187 -2.21 -33.10 22.25
CA GLU A 187 -3.44 -32.39 22.61
C GLU A 187 -3.69 -31.16 21.72
N ARG A 188 -2.78 -30.89 20.77
CA ARG A 188 -2.84 -29.70 19.92
C ARG A 188 -3.51 -30.02 18.59
N ASP A 189 -4.60 -29.31 18.32
CA ASP A 189 -5.17 -29.24 16.98
C ASP A 189 -4.39 -28.23 16.14
N LEU A 190 -3.31 -28.71 15.53
CA LEU A 190 -2.44 -27.90 14.68
C LEU A 190 -3.18 -27.34 13.44
N GLN A 191 -4.23 -28.01 12.97
CA GLN A 191 -5.00 -27.53 11.82
C GLN A 191 -5.86 -26.32 12.22
N PHE A 192 -6.54 -26.42 13.36
CA PHE A 192 -7.31 -25.31 13.92
C PHE A 192 -6.40 -24.13 14.30
N GLU A 193 -5.27 -24.39 14.96
CA GLU A 193 -4.28 -23.35 15.30
C GLU A 193 -3.81 -22.57 14.07
N ASN A 194 -3.48 -23.26 12.98
CA ASN A 194 -3.09 -22.60 11.73
C ASN A 194 -4.26 -21.84 11.08
N ALA A 195 -5.49 -22.34 11.18
CA ALA A 195 -6.67 -21.66 10.63
C ALA A 195 -6.99 -20.35 11.36
N ILE A 196 -6.88 -20.32 12.70
CA ILE A 196 -7.14 -19.08 13.45
C ILE A 196 -6.02 -18.05 13.28
N LEU A 197 -4.78 -18.50 13.05
CA LEU A 197 -3.67 -17.61 12.65
C LEU A 197 -3.91 -17.02 11.26
N LEU A 198 -4.31 -17.85 10.29
CA LEU A 198 -4.67 -17.40 8.95
C LEU A 198 -5.74 -16.30 9.02
N ASN A 199 -6.82 -16.52 9.78
CA ASN A 199 -7.90 -15.55 9.95
C ASN A 199 -7.40 -14.21 10.51
N LYS A 200 -6.52 -14.24 11.51
CA LYS A 200 -5.90 -13.02 12.08
C LYS A 200 -5.19 -12.19 11.01
N TYR A 201 -4.37 -12.83 10.18
CA TYR A 201 -3.58 -12.13 9.17
C TYR A 201 -4.46 -11.63 8.01
N PHE A 202 -5.51 -12.37 7.65
CA PHE A 202 -6.51 -11.91 6.69
C PHE A 202 -7.29 -10.69 7.21
N LEU A 203 -7.70 -10.71 8.48
CA LEU A 203 -8.35 -9.54 9.10
C LEU A 203 -7.45 -8.32 9.11
N LEU A 204 -6.16 -8.48 9.41
CA LEU A 204 -5.19 -7.38 9.34
C LEU A 204 -5.07 -6.79 7.90
N TYR A 205 -5.22 -7.61 6.87
CA TYR A 205 -5.23 -7.15 5.48
C TYR A 205 -6.54 -6.43 5.10
N GLU A 206 -7.67 -6.94 5.60
CA GLU A 206 -8.97 -6.29 5.43
C GLU A 206 -9.04 -4.97 6.20
N GLU A 207 -8.45 -4.89 7.39
CA GLU A 207 -8.32 -3.67 8.20
C GLU A 207 -7.55 -2.59 7.44
N LEU A 208 -6.35 -2.91 6.94
CA LEU A 208 -5.59 -2.01 6.08
C LEU A 208 -6.39 -1.62 4.82
N SER A 209 -7.10 -2.57 4.22
CA SER A 209 -7.93 -2.31 3.04
C SER A 209 -9.10 -1.37 3.34
N TYR A 210 -9.73 -1.52 4.49
CA TYR A 210 -10.83 -0.70 4.95
C TYR A 210 -10.36 0.71 5.24
N ALA A 211 -9.26 0.86 6.00
CA ALA A 211 -8.65 2.16 6.31
C ALA A 211 -8.27 2.93 5.03
N LEU A 212 -7.62 2.25 4.07
CA LEU A 212 -7.29 2.85 2.77
C LEU A 212 -8.53 3.29 1.97
N ASN A 213 -9.60 2.51 1.99
CA ASN A 213 -10.82 2.83 1.23
C ASN A 213 -11.65 3.92 1.90
N SER A 214 -11.69 3.95 3.23
CA SER A 214 -12.42 4.96 4.03
C SER A 214 -11.71 6.30 4.07
N GLY A 215 -10.40 6.33 3.82
CA GLY A 215 -9.60 7.55 3.90
C GLY A 215 -9.07 7.83 5.31
N ASP A 216 -9.16 6.86 6.23
CA ASP A 216 -8.67 7.01 7.59
C ASP A 216 -7.15 6.79 7.65
N VAL A 217 -6.39 7.88 7.49
CA VAL A 217 -4.92 7.87 7.49
C VAL A 217 -4.36 7.43 8.85
N GLY A 218 -5.02 7.77 9.96
CA GLY A 218 -4.58 7.35 11.29
C GLY A 218 -4.68 5.83 11.45
N HIS A 219 -5.76 5.24 10.96
CA HIS A 219 -5.94 3.78 10.97
C HIS A 219 -5.01 3.07 9.98
N VAL A 220 -4.69 3.70 8.85
CA VAL A 220 -3.64 3.21 7.95
C VAL A 220 -2.28 3.15 8.66
N GLU A 221 -1.86 4.24 9.31
CA GLU A 221 -0.60 4.30 10.07
C GLU A 221 -0.54 3.23 11.16
N ALA A 222 -1.63 3.06 11.93
CA ALA A 222 -1.75 2.02 12.95
C ALA A 222 -1.63 0.60 12.36
N SER A 223 -2.25 0.35 11.20
CA SER A 223 -2.17 -0.94 10.51
C SER A 223 -0.75 -1.26 10.05
N ILE A 224 0.01 -0.25 9.60
CA ILE A 224 1.41 -0.42 9.13
C ILE A 224 2.29 -0.97 10.24
N ILE A 225 2.10 -0.55 11.50
CA ILE A 225 2.88 -1.01 12.65
C ILE A 225 2.85 -2.54 12.76
N SER A 226 1.68 -3.15 12.57
CA SER A 226 1.50 -4.60 12.62
C SER A 226 2.11 -5.32 11.41
N TRP A 227 2.15 -4.66 10.24
CA TRP A 227 2.71 -5.23 9.01
C TRP A 227 4.24 -5.22 8.97
N ILE A 228 4.91 -4.24 9.57
CA ILE A 228 6.38 -4.13 9.58
C ILE A 228 7.08 -5.43 10.02
N PRO A 229 6.79 -6.05 11.19
CA PRO A 229 7.44 -7.29 11.60
C PRO A 229 7.12 -8.46 10.67
N ILE A 230 5.91 -8.53 10.10
CA ILE A 230 5.51 -9.58 9.16
C ILE A 230 6.33 -9.46 7.87
N LEU A 231 6.43 -8.26 7.31
CA LEU A 231 7.22 -7.98 6.11
C LEU A 231 8.70 -8.28 6.34
N LYS A 232 9.23 -7.98 7.53
CA LYS A 232 10.60 -8.34 7.90
C LYS A 232 10.79 -9.87 7.96
N ALA A 233 9.84 -10.60 8.55
CA ALA A 233 9.92 -12.05 8.69
C ALA A 233 9.86 -12.80 7.34
N ILE A 234 9.11 -12.29 6.36
CA ILE A 234 8.97 -12.93 5.03
C ILE A 234 10.04 -12.48 4.01
N GLY A 235 11.07 -11.78 4.45
CA GLY A 235 12.19 -11.33 3.60
C GLY A 235 11.93 -10.05 2.81
N LYS A 236 10.81 -9.34 3.04
CA LYS A 236 10.56 -8.00 2.47
C LYS A 236 11.19 -6.91 3.34
N HIS A 237 12.49 -7.04 3.60
CA HIS A 237 13.24 -6.13 4.47
C HIS A 237 13.18 -4.67 4.02
N LYS A 238 13.26 -4.42 2.70
CA LYS A 238 13.17 -3.07 2.15
C LYS A 238 11.83 -2.40 2.50
N TYR A 239 10.70 -3.08 2.26
CA TYR A 239 9.38 -2.54 2.65
C TYR A 239 9.29 -2.31 4.16
N ALA A 240 9.77 -3.24 4.98
CA ALA A 240 9.77 -3.08 6.44
C ALA A 240 10.57 -1.83 6.87
N THR A 241 11.78 -1.65 6.35
CA THR A 241 12.64 -0.49 6.62
C THR A 241 11.99 0.82 6.16
N HIS A 242 11.49 0.86 4.92
CA HIS A 242 10.86 2.08 4.39
C HIS A 242 9.60 2.47 5.16
N MET A 243 8.76 1.51 5.56
CA MET A 243 7.59 1.77 6.40
C MET A 243 7.97 2.23 7.80
N THR A 244 9.04 1.67 8.37
CA THR A 244 9.56 2.08 9.67
C THR A 244 10.06 3.53 9.62
N ASN A 245 10.86 3.88 8.61
CA ASN A 245 11.38 5.23 8.41
C ASN A 245 10.25 6.24 8.14
N PHE A 246 9.25 5.86 7.35
CA PHE A 246 8.08 6.70 7.09
C PHE A 246 7.34 7.04 8.38
N LEU A 247 6.97 6.04 9.18
CA LEU A 247 6.29 6.26 10.46
C LEU A 247 7.19 7.06 11.41
N TYR A 248 8.48 6.71 11.52
CA TYR A 248 9.41 7.44 12.37
C TYR A 248 9.46 8.94 11.99
N ASN A 249 9.59 9.24 10.69
CA ASN A 249 9.69 10.61 10.23
C ASN A 249 8.39 11.40 10.45
N VAL A 250 7.23 10.82 10.11
CA VAL A 250 5.93 11.48 10.27
C VAL A 250 5.58 11.67 11.75
N HIS A 251 5.92 10.76 12.65
CA HIS A 251 5.56 10.88 14.06
C HIS A 251 6.57 11.66 14.90
N PHE A 252 7.86 11.66 14.53
CA PHE A 252 8.91 12.17 15.41
C PHE A 252 9.82 13.23 14.78
N VAL A 253 10.07 13.20 13.46
CA VAL A 253 11.09 14.07 12.82
C VAL A 253 10.47 15.30 12.18
N TYR A 254 9.43 15.14 11.38
CA TYR A 254 8.89 16.23 10.57
C TYR A 254 8.17 17.29 11.41
N SER A 255 8.16 18.53 10.94
CA SER A 255 7.39 19.62 11.56
C SER A 255 5.88 19.36 11.44
N LEU A 256 5.07 19.94 12.32
CA LEU A 256 3.62 19.73 12.33
C LEU A 256 2.97 20.02 10.97
N GLY A 257 3.39 21.11 10.30
CA GLY A 257 2.90 21.48 8.97
C GLY A 257 3.22 20.41 7.91
N LEU A 258 4.45 19.88 7.92
CA LEU A 258 4.85 18.83 6.99
C LEU A 258 4.11 17.52 7.25
N ARG A 259 3.88 17.15 8.51
CA ARG A 259 3.08 15.96 8.86
C ARG A 259 1.67 16.06 8.30
N HIS A 260 1.03 17.22 8.45
CA HIS A 260 -0.29 17.47 7.89
C HIS A 260 -0.25 17.39 6.36
N ALA A 261 0.69 18.07 5.71
CA ALA A 261 0.83 18.01 4.25
C ALA A 261 0.95 16.55 3.76
N ILE A 262 1.83 15.75 4.37
CA ILE A 262 2.02 14.34 3.98
C ILE A 262 0.73 13.53 4.13
N ARG A 263 0.04 13.64 5.28
CA ARG A 263 -1.19 12.87 5.55
C ARG A 263 -2.32 13.25 4.59
N TYR A 264 -2.43 14.52 4.22
CA TYR A 264 -3.42 14.98 3.26
C TYR A 264 -3.13 14.54 1.82
N HIS A 265 -1.86 14.25 1.49
CA HIS A 265 -1.44 13.89 0.13
C HIS A 265 -1.17 12.38 -0.05
N ILE A 266 -1.33 11.54 0.98
CA ILE A 266 -1.04 10.10 0.85
C ILE A 266 -2.20 9.30 0.22
N LEU A 267 -3.42 9.83 0.31
CA LEU A 267 -4.64 9.27 -0.29
C LEU A 267 -5.39 10.32 -1.12
N VAL A 268 -6.08 9.88 -2.16
CA VAL A 268 -6.92 10.72 -3.01
C VAL A 268 -8.28 10.06 -3.28
N ASN A 269 -9.35 10.84 -3.32
CA ASN A 269 -10.68 10.38 -3.71
C ASN A 269 -11.20 11.15 -4.92
N LEU A 270 -10.83 10.68 -6.11
CA LEU A 270 -11.25 11.28 -7.38
C LEU A 270 -12.77 11.21 -7.63
N THR A 271 -13.50 10.36 -6.91
CA THR A 271 -14.94 10.17 -7.12
C THR A 271 -15.81 10.99 -6.18
N GLY A 272 -15.24 11.53 -5.09
CA GLY A 272 -15.98 12.14 -3.98
C GLY A 272 -16.87 11.18 -3.18
N ARG A 273 -16.95 9.88 -3.54
CA ARG A 273 -17.86 8.92 -2.91
C ARG A 273 -17.24 8.29 -1.65
N PRO A 274 -18.03 7.98 -0.61
CA PRO A 274 -17.55 7.23 0.54
C PRO A 274 -16.91 5.88 0.14
N MET A 275 -15.91 5.44 0.88
CA MET A 275 -15.21 4.15 0.65
C MET A 275 -14.49 4.03 -0.71
N LYS A 276 -14.24 5.13 -1.41
CA LYS A 276 -13.57 5.16 -2.72
C LYS A 276 -12.21 5.86 -2.73
N TRP A 277 -11.62 6.09 -1.56
CA TRP A 277 -10.25 6.58 -1.46
C TRP A 277 -9.24 5.59 -2.08
N ARG A 278 -8.17 6.13 -2.63
CA ARG A 278 -7.09 5.41 -3.31
C ARG A 278 -5.75 5.95 -2.87
N ALA A 279 -4.76 5.08 -2.79
CA ALA A 279 -3.38 5.49 -2.62
C ALA A 279 -2.92 6.28 -3.85
N VAL A 280 -2.13 7.34 -3.65
CA VAL A 280 -1.68 8.19 -4.78
C VAL A 280 -0.82 7.40 -5.77
N ASP A 281 0.02 6.48 -5.29
CA ASP A 281 0.82 5.62 -6.17
C ASP A 281 -0.04 4.69 -7.05
N TRP A 282 -1.28 4.39 -6.67
CA TRP A 282 -2.22 3.70 -7.56
C TRP A 282 -2.61 4.54 -8.77
N CYS A 283 -2.79 5.86 -8.59
CA CYS A 283 -3.04 6.80 -9.68
C CYS A 283 -1.80 6.95 -10.58
N VAL A 284 -0.61 6.98 -9.98
CA VAL A 284 0.66 6.97 -10.73
C VAL A 284 0.78 5.71 -11.57
N GLU A 285 0.46 4.53 -11.03
CA GLU A 285 0.47 3.28 -11.79
C GLU A 285 -0.58 3.25 -12.91
N LEU A 286 -1.76 3.85 -12.67
CA LEU A 286 -2.77 3.99 -13.72
C LEU A 286 -2.27 4.87 -14.87
N ASN A 287 -1.60 5.99 -14.57
CA ASN A 287 -0.98 6.84 -15.57
C ASN A 287 0.13 6.08 -16.33
N ASN A 288 0.99 5.35 -15.61
CA ASN A 288 2.01 4.48 -16.21
C ASN A 288 1.41 3.45 -17.17
N LEU A 289 0.27 2.85 -16.82
CA LEU A 289 -0.44 1.90 -17.67
C LEU A 289 -0.91 2.56 -18.97
N PHE A 290 -1.50 3.75 -18.89
CA PHE A 290 -1.91 4.50 -20.07
C PHE A 290 -0.72 4.83 -20.95
N THR A 291 0.32 5.46 -20.38
CA THR A 291 1.52 5.87 -21.10
C THR A 291 2.25 4.69 -21.74
N LYS A 292 2.46 3.58 -21.02
CA LYS A 292 3.34 2.49 -21.47
C LYS A 292 2.63 1.41 -22.28
N VAL A 293 1.35 1.17 -22.02
CA VAL A 293 0.64 -0.01 -22.56
C VAL A 293 -0.49 0.37 -23.50
N LYS A 294 -1.27 1.40 -23.17
CA LYS A 294 -2.42 1.81 -24.00
C LYS A 294 -1.99 2.75 -25.14
N ASN A 295 -1.21 3.76 -24.80
CA ASN A 295 -0.95 4.90 -25.68
C ASN A 295 0.47 4.89 -26.26
N GLY A 296 1.40 4.15 -25.64
CA GLY A 296 2.81 4.12 -26.05
C GLY A 296 3.13 3.38 -27.34
N GLY A 297 2.14 2.94 -28.12
CA GLY A 297 2.35 2.20 -29.37
C GLY A 297 2.91 0.77 -29.17
N LYS A 298 3.19 0.09 -30.28
CA LYS A 298 3.80 -1.26 -30.31
C LYS A 298 4.90 -1.31 -31.37
N ASN A 299 5.93 -2.12 -31.13
CA ASN A 299 7.06 -2.35 -32.04
C ASN A 299 7.68 -1.02 -32.54
N SER A 300 7.80 -0.85 -33.87
CA SER A 300 8.37 0.33 -34.51
C SER A 300 7.64 1.64 -34.18
N ASN A 301 6.39 1.57 -33.72
CA ASN A 301 5.59 2.75 -33.39
C ASN A 301 5.73 3.19 -31.91
N ARG A 302 6.61 2.55 -31.13
CA ARG A 302 6.90 2.94 -29.74
C ARG A 302 8.00 4.00 -29.71
N SER A 303 7.63 5.25 -30.01
CA SER A 303 8.53 6.40 -29.96
C SER A 303 8.14 7.38 -28.85
N VAL A 304 9.09 8.23 -28.44
CA VAL A 304 8.86 9.26 -27.41
C VAL A 304 7.85 10.29 -27.91
N GLU A 305 7.93 10.69 -29.18
CA GLU A 305 7.03 11.65 -29.82
C GLU A 305 5.58 11.15 -29.77
N ARG A 306 5.35 9.86 -30.05
CA ARG A 306 4.02 9.26 -29.95
C ARG A 306 3.50 9.24 -28.52
N ILE A 307 4.36 8.89 -27.55
CA ILE A 307 3.98 8.89 -26.13
C ILE A 307 3.60 10.30 -25.66
N ILE A 308 4.30 11.34 -26.13
CA ILE A 308 3.98 12.73 -25.83
C ILE A 308 2.64 13.11 -26.48
N LEU A 309 2.46 12.81 -27.77
CA LEU A 309 1.23 13.12 -28.51
C LEU A 309 -0.02 12.50 -27.87
N GLU A 310 0.09 11.25 -27.43
CA GLU A 310 -1.01 10.48 -26.84
C GLU A 310 -1.05 10.58 -25.31
N SER A 311 -0.24 11.46 -24.72
CA SER A 311 -0.20 11.64 -23.28
C SER A 311 -1.52 12.24 -22.80
N PRO A 312 -2.16 11.70 -21.74
CA PRO A 312 -3.40 12.25 -21.21
C PRO A 312 -3.25 13.68 -20.64
N LEU A 313 -2.01 14.18 -20.51
CA LEU A 313 -1.69 15.54 -20.10
C LEU A 313 -1.66 16.54 -21.28
N VAL A 314 -1.74 16.06 -22.53
CA VAL A 314 -1.63 16.88 -23.76
C VAL A 314 -2.99 17.15 -24.40
N GLN A 315 -4.08 16.52 -23.93
CA GLN A 315 -5.43 17.01 -24.26
C GLN A 315 -5.76 18.20 -23.34
N PRO A 316 -5.86 19.43 -23.88
CA PRO A 316 -6.51 20.52 -23.16
C PRO A 316 -7.96 20.10 -22.93
N CYS A 317 -8.57 20.59 -21.85
CA CYS A 317 -10.01 20.54 -21.65
C CYS A 317 -10.74 21.02 -22.93
N ALA A 318 -11.09 20.10 -23.82
CA ALA A 318 -12.14 20.29 -24.77
C ALA A 318 -13.43 20.00 -24.00
N THR A 319 -14.13 21.09 -23.70
CA THR A 319 -15.47 21.23 -23.12
C THR A 319 -16.43 20.09 -23.43
#